data_AF-A0A1W9KUS2-F1
#
_entry.id   AF-A0A1W9KUS2-F1
#
_cell.length_a   1.000
_cell.length_b   1.000
_cell.length_c   1.000
_cell.angle_alpha   90.00
_cell.angle_beta   90.00
_cell.angle_gamma   90.00
#
_symmetry.space_group_name_H-M   'P 1'
#
loop_
_entity.id
_entity.type
_entity.pdbx_description
1 polymer ?
#
loop_
_entity_poly.entity_id
_entity_poly.type
_entity_poly.pdbx_seq_one_letter_code
_entity_poly.pdbx_strand_id
1 'polypeptide(L)'
;MGSPLSSSVKDSAQQIWQAGLGAFTKAQTEGTKAFEALVKEGVSFQRKTQSAAEDKINEATQRMTTMATDISSKASGQWDKLENIFEDRVTKVLNKMGVPSAKDINALIARIDALNASVQKLTPKAPAKAAAKPVAAAKPVVKAAAKPVEAPTPKVPAKKAAPRKAAAPAAAKEEAAAQVNPEAK
;
A
#
# COMPACT_ATOMS: atom_id res chain seq x y z
N MET A 1 -9.42 48.49 -79.32
CA MET A 1 -10.64 48.67 -78.49
C MET A 1 -10.74 47.45 -77.58
N GLY A 2 -10.25 47.52 -76.34
CA GLY A 2 -10.31 46.39 -75.39
C GLY A 2 -11.71 46.32 -74.75
N SER A 3 -12.31 45.13 -74.72
CA SER A 3 -13.69 44.92 -74.30
C SER A 3 -13.91 45.33 -72.82
N PRO A 4 -14.91 46.18 -72.51
CA PRO A 4 -15.17 46.71 -71.16
C PRO A 4 -15.47 45.62 -70.12
N LEU A 5 -15.94 44.45 -70.56
CA LEU A 5 -16.23 43.29 -69.72
C LEU A 5 -14.98 42.72 -69.01
N SER A 6 -13.80 42.81 -69.62
CA SER A 6 -12.58 42.26 -69.02
C SER A 6 -12.08 43.09 -67.84
N SER A 7 -12.31 44.41 -67.85
CA SER A 7 -11.95 45.30 -66.73
C SER A 7 -12.82 45.05 -65.51
N SER A 8 -14.15 44.95 -65.71
CA SER A 8 -15.09 44.74 -64.59
C SER A 8 -14.91 43.38 -63.90
N VAL A 9 -14.52 42.33 -64.64
CA VAL A 9 -14.22 41.02 -64.04
C VAL A 9 -12.95 41.09 -63.17
N LYS A 10 -11.92 41.82 -63.62
CA LYS A 10 -10.69 42.02 -62.85
C LYS A 10 -10.95 42.82 -61.57
N ASP A 11 -11.75 43.88 -61.63
CA ASP A 11 -12.09 44.69 -60.46
C ASP A 11 -12.92 43.92 -59.43
N SER A 12 -13.90 43.11 -59.87
CA SER A 12 -14.65 42.21 -58.97
C SER A 12 -13.77 41.13 -58.35
N ALA A 13 -12.88 40.52 -59.12
CA ALA A 13 -11.93 39.53 -58.60
C ALA A 13 -10.98 40.15 -57.56
N GLN A 14 -10.52 41.37 -57.81
CA GLN A 14 -9.71 42.15 -56.87
C GLN A 14 -10.49 42.44 -55.57
N GLN A 15 -11.76 42.83 -55.67
CA GLN A 15 -12.61 43.08 -54.51
C GLN A 15 -12.89 41.81 -53.69
N ILE A 16 -13.17 40.69 -54.36
CA ILE A 16 -13.37 39.40 -53.69
C ILE A 16 -12.09 38.95 -52.99
N TRP A 17 -10.92 39.15 -53.62
CA TRP A 17 -9.64 38.84 -53.00
C TRP A 17 -9.35 39.71 -51.78
N GLN A 18 -9.60 41.02 -51.88
CA GLN A 18 -9.43 41.95 -50.75
C GLN A 18 -10.40 41.65 -49.61
N ALA A 19 -11.66 41.33 -49.93
CA ALA A 19 -12.65 40.89 -48.95
C ALA A 19 -12.24 39.56 -48.29
N GLY A 20 -11.70 38.62 -49.08
CA GLY A 20 -11.16 37.37 -48.58
C GLY A 20 -9.98 37.58 -47.63
N LEU A 21 -9.04 38.46 -47.97
CA LEU A 21 -7.87 38.76 -47.13
C LEU A 21 -8.26 39.50 -45.83
N GLY A 22 -9.25 40.40 -45.91
CA GLY A 22 -9.80 41.10 -44.75
C GLY A 22 -10.57 40.16 -43.81
N ALA A 23 -11.40 39.28 -44.36
CA ALA A 23 -12.13 38.27 -43.59
C ALA A 23 -11.18 37.24 -42.95
N PHE A 24 -10.13 36.82 -43.68
CA PHE A 24 -9.10 35.93 -43.14
C PHE A 24 -8.34 36.58 -41.98
N THR A 25 -7.95 37.84 -42.11
CA THR A 25 -7.27 38.58 -41.03
C THR A 25 -8.17 38.72 -39.80
N LYS A 26 -9.47 39.01 -40.01
CA LYS A 26 -10.46 39.08 -38.92
C LYS A 26 -10.62 37.72 -38.23
N ALA A 27 -10.76 36.64 -39.00
CA ALA A 27 -10.84 35.28 -38.47
C ALA A 27 -9.55 34.86 -37.74
N GLN A 28 -8.37 35.28 -38.19
CA GLN A 28 -7.12 35.00 -37.49
C GLN A 28 -7.09 35.70 -36.12
N THR A 29 -7.52 36.97 -36.06
CA THR A 29 -7.56 37.72 -34.79
C THR A 29 -8.63 37.20 -33.82
N GLU A 30 -9.82 36.87 -34.31
CA GLU A 30 -10.92 36.34 -33.50
C GLU A 30 -10.68 34.87 -33.13
N GLY A 31 -10.12 34.08 -34.03
CA GLY A 31 -9.71 32.70 -33.79
C GLY A 31 -8.61 32.58 -32.75
N THR A 32 -7.62 33.48 -32.76
CA THR A 32 -6.58 33.52 -31.72
C THR A 32 -7.17 33.83 -30.35
N LYS A 33 -8.09 34.80 -30.26
CA LYS A 33 -8.77 35.14 -29.00
C LYS A 33 -9.66 34.00 -28.50
N ALA A 34 -10.40 33.35 -29.39
CA ALA A 34 -11.22 32.19 -29.05
C ALA A 34 -10.35 31.02 -28.57
N PHE A 35 -9.19 30.80 -29.20
CA PHE A 35 -8.22 29.79 -28.76
C PHE A 35 -7.66 30.11 -27.38
N GLU A 36 -7.20 31.35 -27.13
CA GLU A 36 -6.72 31.75 -25.80
C GLU A 36 -7.80 31.61 -24.72
N ALA A 37 -9.06 31.94 -25.03
CA ALA A 37 -10.18 31.72 -24.14
C ALA A 37 -10.40 30.24 -23.84
N LEU A 38 -10.40 29.38 -24.87
CA LEU A 38 -10.52 27.93 -24.71
C LEU A 38 -9.36 27.34 -23.90
N VAL A 39 -8.12 27.80 -24.12
CA VAL A 39 -6.95 27.36 -23.35
C VAL A 39 -7.08 27.79 -21.90
N LYS A 40 -7.50 29.03 -21.64
CA LYS A 40 -7.72 29.52 -20.28
C LYS A 40 -8.82 28.75 -19.58
N GLU A 41 -9.93 28.49 -20.27
CA GLU A 41 -11.01 27.67 -19.74
C GLU A 41 -10.55 26.24 -19.50
N GLY A 42 -9.81 25.62 -20.44
CA GLY A 42 -9.26 24.27 -20.32
C GLY A 42 -8.31 24.14 -19.13
N VAL A 43 -7.39 25.07 -18.94
CA VAL A 43 -6.49 25.11 -17.77
C VAL A 43 -7.30 25.31 -16.48
N SER A 44 -8.31 26.18 -16.48
CA SER A 44 -9.16 26.38 -15.31
C SER A 44 -10.00 25.15 -14.98
N PHE A 45 -10.48 24.44 -15.99
CA PHE A 45 -11.28 23.23 -15.87
C PHE A 45 -10.40 22.08 -15.38
N GLN A 46 -9.21 21.89 -15.95
CA GLN A 46 -8.25 20.91 -15.46
C GLN A 46 -7.89 21.16 -14.00
N ARG A 47 -7.63 22.41 -13.61
CA ARG A 47 -7.28 22.76 -12.24
C ARG A 47 -8.46 22.53 -11.27
N LYS A 48 -9.68 22.89 -11.67
CA LYS A 48 -10.90 22.64 -10.88
C LYS A 48 -11.18 21.14 -10.73
N THR A 49 -11.10 20.38 -11.81
CA THR A 49 -11.29 18.92 -11.79
C THR A 49 -10.20 18.22 -11.00
N GLN A 50 -8.94 18.66 -11.14
CA GLN A 50 -7.84 18.15 -10.33
C GLN A 50 -8.07 18.43 -8.84
N SER A 51 -8.40 19.66 -8.46
CA SER A 51 -8.69 20.00 -7.06
C SER A 51 -9.86 19.19 -6.51
N ALA A 52 -10.97 19.10 -7.25
CA ALA A 52 -12.13 18.31 -6.82
C ALA A 52 -11.82 16.81 -6.73
N ALA A 53 -10.96 16.28 -7.60
CA ALA A 53 -10.51 14.90 -7.54
C ALA A 53 -9.59 14.68 -6.33
N GLU A 54 -8.63 15.58 -6.08
CA GLU A 54 -7.74 15.54 -4.92
C GLU A 54 -8.55 15.61 -3.61
N ASP A 55 -9.55 16.49 -3.53
CA ASP A 55 -10.45 16.60 -2.38
C ASP A 55 -11.24 15.31 -2.16
N LYS A 56 -11.84 14.74 -3.21
CA LYS A 56 -12.59 13.47 -3.11
C LYS A 56 -11.69 12.29 -2.75
N ILE A 57 -10.48 12.22 -3.29
CA ILE A 57 -9.52 11.16 -2.97
C ILE A 57 -9.08 11.29 -1.51
N ASN A 58 -8.80 12.49 -1.03
CA ASN A 58 -8.44 12.73 0.36
C ASN A 58 -9.59 12.36 1.29
N GLU A 59 -10.82 12.76 0.97
CA GLU A 59 -12.01 12.44 1.76
C GLU A 59 -12.28 10.92 1.79
N ALA A 60 -12.17 10.24 0.64
CA ALA A 60 -12.30 8.79 0.55
C ALA A 60 -11.20 8.06 1.32
N THR A 61 -9.95 8.55 1.22
CA THR A 61 -8.80 8.00 1.94
C THR A 61 -8.97 8.16 3.45
N GLN A 62 -9.44 9.33 3.90
CA GLN A 62 -9.75 9.57 5.30
C GLN A 62 -10.86 8.64 5.79
N ARG A 63 -11.97 8.52 5.06
CA ARG A 63 -13.06 7.59 5.40
C ARG A 63 -12.57 6.15 5.44
N MET A 64 -11.78 5.72 4.47
CA MET A 64 -11.20 4.38 4.44
C MET A 64 -10.26 4.15 5.62
N THR A 65 -9.43 5.14 5.98
CA THR A 65 -8.53 5.07 7.13
C THR A 65 -9.31 4.95 8.43
N THR A 66 -10.37 5.74 8.61
CA THR A 66 -11.25 5.67 9.78
C THR A 66 -11.92 4.30 9.86
N MET A 67 -12.52 3.82 8.76
CA MET A 67 -13.14 2.49 8.72
C MET A 67 -12.13 1.37 8.98
N ALA A 68 -10.92 1.46 8.41
CA ALA A 68 -9.86 0.49 8.66
C ALA A 68 -9.42 0.51 10.12
N THR A 69 -9.33 1.69 10.75
CA THR A 69 -9.00 1.83 12.17
C THR A 69 -10.10 1.25 13.05
N ASP A 70 -11.38 1.50 12.73
CA ASP A 70 -12.52 0.95 13.46
C ASP A 70 -12.62 -0.56 13.31
N ILE A 71 -12.44 -1.09 12.10
CA ILE A 71 -12.40 -2.53 11.83
C ILE A 71 -11.21 -3.15 12.56
N SER A 72 -10.02 -2.56 12.46
CA SER A 72 -8.82 -3.05 13.16
C SER A 72 -9.03 -3.08 14.67
N SER A 73 -9.65 -2.04 15.24
CA SER A 73 -9.91 -1.94 16.68
C SER A 73 -11.00 -2.89 17.17
N LYS A 74 -12.00 -3.20 16.32
CA LYS A 74 -13.04 -4.19 16.63
C LYS A 74 -12.57 -5.63 16.36
N ALA A 75 -11.70 -5.80 15.37
CA ALA A 75 -11.18 -7.09 14.96
C ALA A 75 -9.98 -7.52 15.79
N SER A 76 -9.21 -6.62 16.42
CA SER A 76 -8.10 -6.98 17.31
C SER A 76 -8.54 -7.98 18.40
N GLY A 77 -9.68 -7.73 19.05
CA GLY A 77 -10.25 -8.69 20.02
C GLY A 77 -10.75 -10.01 19.42
N GLN A 78 -11.00 -10.07 18.11
CA GLN A 78 -11.28 -11.32 17.40
C GLN A 78 -10.00 -12.00 16.92
N TRP A 79 -8.94 -11.23 16.62
CA TRP A 79 -7.60 -11.71 16.34
C TRP A 79 -6.99 -12.40 17.55
N ASP A 80 -7.19 -11.88 18.76
CA ASP A 80 -6.76 -12.57 19.99
C ASP A 80 -7.42 -13.95 20.13
N LYS A 81 -8.69 -14.09 19.72
CA LYS A 81 -9.39 -15.39 19.69
C LYS A 81 -8.85 -16.29 18.57
N LEU A 82 -8.50 -15.72 17.42
CA LEU A 82 -7.86 -16.46 16.34
C LEU A 82 -6.45 -16.90 16.72
N GLU A 83 -5.72 -16.13 17.53
CA GLU A 83 -4.43 -16.52 18.10
C GLU A 83 -4.60 -17.74 19.00
N ASN A 84 -5.57 -17.72 19.92
CA ASN A 84 -5.89 -18.91 20.73
C ASN A 84 -6.27 -20.13 19.87
N ILE A 85 -7.11 -19.95 18.84
CA ILE A 85 -7.50 -21.06 17.93
C ILE A 85 -6.31 -21.51 17.09
N PHE A 86 -5.45 -20.60 16.67
CA PHE A 86 -4.24 -20.89 15.91
C PHE A 86 -3.26 -21.66 16.78
N GLU A 87 -3.01 -21.24 18.02
CA GLU A 87 -2.20 -21.96 19.00
C GLU A 87 -2.74 -23.36 19.24
N ASP A 88 -4.05 -23.53 19.43
CA ASP A 88 -4.69 -24.84 19.59
C ASP A 88 -4.49 -25.72 18.36
N ARG A 89 -4.63 -25.13 17.16
CA ARG A 89 -4.45 -25.86 15.89
C ARG A 89 -2.98 -26.20 15.65
N VAL A 90 -2.06 -25.28 15.90
CA VAL A 90 -0.62 -25.48 15.80
C VAL A 90 -0.17 -26.54 16.79
N THR A 91 -0.60 -26.46 18.05
CA THR A 91 -0.34 -27.46 19.09
C THR A 91 -0.90 -28.83 18.69
N LYS A 92 -2.12 -28.89 18.15
CA LYS A 92 -2.73 -30.14 17.68
C LYS A 92 -1.95 -30.76 16.52
N VAL A 93 -1.41 -29.94 15.61
CA VAL A 93 -0.56 -30.42 14.50
C VAL A 93 0.79 -30.88 15.01
N LEU A 94 1.46 -30.13 15.89
CA LEU A 94 2.72 -30.50 16.53
C LEU A 94 2.61 -31.83 17.30
N ASN A 95 1.56 -31.99 18.11
CA ASN A 95 1.30 -33.23 18.84
C ASN A 95 1.07 -34.41 17.89
N LYS A 96 0.39 -34.19 16.76
CA LYS A 96 0.16 -35.23 15.74
C LYS A 96 1.45 -35.59 14.98
N MET A 97 2.40 -34.66 14.90
CA MET A 97 3.75 -34.87 14.35
C MET A 97 4.74 -35.44 15.39
N GLY A 98 4.29 -35.72 16.61
CA GLY A 98 5.11 -36.36 17.65
C GLY A 98 6.02 -35.41 18.43
N VAL A 99 5.83 -34.08 18.32
CA VAL A 99 6.56 -33.10 19.15
C VAL A 99 5.89 -33.01 20.52
N PRO A 100 6.56 -33.42 21.62
CA PRO A 100 5.98 -33.36 22.96
C PRO A 100 5.82 -31.91 23.43
N SER A 101 4.70 -31.59 24.10
CA SER A 101 4.48 -30.23 24.61
C SER A 101 5.31 -29.96 25.88
N ALA A 102 5.55 -28.67 26.19
CA ALA A 102 6.26 -28.29 27.41
C ALA A 102 5.56 -28.78 28.69
N LYS A 103 4.22 -28.87 28.69
CA LYS A 103 3.46 -29.43 29.83
C LYS A 103 3.74 -30.92 30.01
N ASP A 104 3.85 -31.66 28.92
CA ASP A 104 4.12 -33.11 28.97
C ASP A 104 5.52 -33.38 29.54
N ILE A 105 6.51 -32.58 29.12
CA ILE A 105 7.87 -32.65 29.65
C ILE A 105 7.88 -32.34 31.15
N ASN A 106 7.18 -31.29 31.59
CA ASN A 106 7.11 -30.93 33.01
C ASN A 106 6.40 -31.99 33.86
N ALA A 107 5.31 -32.58 33.36
CA ALA A 107 4.62 -33.68 34.03
C ALA A 107 5.51 -34.93 34.16
N LEU A 108 6.33 -35.20 33.15
CA LEU A 108 7.30 -36.28 33.18
C LEU A 108 8.42 -36.01 34.20
N ILE A 109 8.96 -34.79 34.25
CA ILE A 109 9.97 -34.38 35.25
C ILE A 109 9.42 -34.59 36.67
N ALA A 110 8.20 -34.13 36.96
CA ALA A 110 7.58 -34.32 38.27
C ALA A 110 7.40 -35.80 38.63
N ARG A 111 7.06 -36.65 37.66
CA ARG A 111 6.99 -38.11 37.86
C ARG A 111 8.36 -38.71 38.14
N ILE A 112 9.41 -38.27 37.43
CA ILE A 112 10.78 -38.73 37.63
C ILE A 112 11.24 -38.34 39.04
N ASP A 113 10.98 -37.12 39.49
CA ASP A 113 11.35 -36.66 40.83
C ASP A 113 10.65 -37.48 41.93
N ALA A 114 9.35 -37.74 41.76
CA ALA A 114 8.59 -38.58 42.70
C ALA A 114 9.11 -40.03 42.72
N LEU A 115 9.48 -40.57 41.56
CA LEU A 115 10.04 -41.91 41.46
C LEU A 115 11.44 -41.97 42.05
N ASN A 116 12.29 -40.98 41.80
CA ASN A 116 13.62 -40.86 42.38
C ASN A 116 13.54 -40.75 43.91
N ALA A 117 12.59 -39.97 44.44
CA ALA A 117 12.32 -39.91 45.87
C ALA A 117 11.87 -41.27 46.44
N SER A 118 11.11 -42.05 45.68
CA SER A 118 10.67 -43.40 46.09
C SER A 118 11.82 -44.42 46.02
N VAL A 119 12.67 -44.35 45.01
CA VAL A 119 13.87 -45.20 44.89
C VAL A 119 14.89 -44.88 45.98
N GLN A 120 15.09 -43.61 46.33
CA GLN A 120 15.94 -43.23 47.47
C GLN A 120 15.41 -43.72 48.81
N LYS A 121 14.08 -43.88 48.95
CA LYS A 121 13.46 -44.49 50.15
C LYS A 121 13.61 -46.02 50.17
N LEU A 122 13.71 -46.66 49.01
CA LEU A 122 13.82 -48.13 48.89
C LEU A 122 15.27 -48.62 48.76
N THR A 123 16.22 -47.74 48.43
CA THR A 123 17.64 -48.08 48.49
C THR A 123 18.03 -48.19 49.97
N PRO A 124 18.51 -49.35 50.44
CA PRO A 124 18.96 -49.48 51.81
C PRO A 124 20.14 -48.52 51.99
N LYS A 125 19.91 -47.50 52.81
CA LYS A 125 20.97 -46.61 53.28
C LYS A 125 22.02 -47.50 53.97
N ALA A 126 23.14 -47.74 53.29
CA ALA A 126 24.37 -48.16 53.96
C ALA A 126 24.55 -47.21 55.15
N PRO A 127 24.78 -47.72 56.38
CA PRO A 127 24.61 -46.93 57.58
C PRO A 127 25.63 -45.79 57.58
N ALA A 128 25.16 -44.59 57.26
CA ALA A 128 25.91 -43.38 57.51
C ALA A 128 25.98 -43.21 59.03
N LYS A 129 27.18 -43.49 59.52
CA LYS A 129 27.71 -43.25 60.86
C LYS A 129 27.14 -41.98 61.50
N ALA A 130 26.85 -42.13 62.78
CA ALA A 130 26.27 -41.13 63.67
C ALA A 130 26.99 -39.77 63.72
N ALA A 131 26.16 -38.77 64.02
CA ALA A 131 26.44 -37.56 64.80
C ALA A 131 27.28 -36.43 64.17
N ALA A 132 26.60 -35.32 63.86
CA ALA A 132 27.03 -33.99 64.30
C ALA A 132 25.80 -33.12 64.57
N LYS A 133 25.79 -32.50 65.76
CA LYS A 133 24.76 -31.64 66.35
C LYS A 133 24.58 -30.33 65.53
N PRO A 134 23.41 -29.65 65.64
CA PRO A 134 23.17 -28.41 64.90
C PRO A 134 23.94 -27.24 65.52
N VAL A 135 24.65 -26.48 64.70
CA VAL A 135 25.11 -25.13 65.06
C VAL A 135 24.17 -24.12 64.42
N ALA A 136 23.70 -23.21 65.25
CA ALA A 136 22.74 -22.17 64.94
C ALA A 136 23.29 -21.09 63.99
N ALA A 137 22.34 -20.47 63.28
CA ALA A 137 22.30 -19.07 62.86
C ALA A 137 23.32 -18.55 61.83
N ALA A 138 22.86 -18.36 60.59
CA ALA A 138 22.98 -17.08 59.87
C ALA A 138 21.90 -16.95 58.78
N LYS A 139 21.32 -15.76 58.69
CA LYS A 139 20.14 -15.38 57.90
C LYS A 139 20.44 -15.19 56.39
N PRO A 140 19.39 -15.12 55.53
CA PRO A 140 19.49 -15.30 54.08
C PRO A 140 19.80 -13.99 53.34
N VAL A 141 20.55 -14.06 52.24
CA VAL A 141 20.89 -12.90 51.42
C VAL A 141 20.87 -13.30 49.93
N VAL A 142 19.85 -12.77 49.23
CA VAL A 142 19.63 -12.51 47.78
C VAL A 142 19.99 -13.59 46.74
N LYS A 143 19.05 -14.11 45.92
CA LYS A 143 18.20 -13.49 44.88
C LYS A 143 18.97 -12.98 43.67
N ALA A 144 18.63 -13.59 42.52
CA ALA A 144 18.73 -13.08 41.15
C ALA A 144 20.16 -12.87 40.59
N ALA A 145 20.44 -13.05 39.31
CA ALA A 145 19.76 -13.65 38.17
C ALA A 145 20.87 -13.80 37.13
N ALA A 146 20.98 -14.97 36.50
CA ALA A 146 21.80 -15.13 35.32
C ALA A 146 20.98 -14.75 34.08
N LYS A 147 21.67 -14.10 33.12
CA LYS A 147 21.45 -14.02 31.66
C LYS A 147 21.39 -12.56 31.12
N PRO A 148 21.69 -12.30 29.84
CA PRO A 148 22.49 -13.07 28.87
C PRO A 148 23.40 -12.21 27.95
N VAL A 149 24.16 -12.94 27.14
CA VAL A 149 24.80 -12.62 25.86
C VAL A 149 24.00 -11.64 24.98
N GLU A 150 24.67 -10.61 24.44
CA GLU A 150 24.20 -9.84 23.28
C GLU A 150 25.37 -9.62 22.30
N ALA A 151 25.23 -10.18 21.10
CA ALA A 151 26.11 -9.98 19.96
C ALA A 151 25.51 -8.86 19.07
N PRO A 152 26.31 -7.88 18.61
CA PRO A 152 25.78 -6.80 17.79
C PRO A 152 25.74 -7.20 16.31
N THR A 153 24.57 -7.07 15.68
CA THR A 153 24.42 -7.03 14.23
C THR A 153 24.48 -5.58 13.73
N PRO A 154 25.31 -5.24 12.73
CA PRO A 154 25.26 -3.92 12.09
C PRO A 154 24.29 -3.88 10.91
N LYS A 155 23.55 -2.77 10.89
CA LYS A 155 22.68 -2.23 9.83
C LYS A 155 23.42 -2.05 8.50
N VAL A 156 22.73 -2.26 7.38
CA VAL A 156 23.06 -1.62 6.08
C VAL A 156 21.76 -1.09 5.43
N PRO A 157 21.74 0.14 4.90
CA PRO A 157 20.54 0.86 4.51
C PRO A 157 20.17 0.72 3.03
N ALA A 158 18.92 1.12 2.74
CA ALA A 158 18.28 1.23 1.44
C ALA A 158 19.08 2.02 0.40
N LYS A 159 19.01 1.59 -0.87
CA LYS A 159 19.46 2.36 -2.03
C LYS A 159 18.34 2.53 -3.05
N LYS A 160 18.10 3.81 -3.35
CA LYS A 160 17.18 4.38 -4.34
C LYS A 160 17.87 4.52 -5.70
N ALA A 161 17.19 4.20 -6.78
CA ALA A 161 17.50 4.59 -8.17
C ALA A 161 16.18 4.56 -8.98
N ALA A 162 15.53 5.70 -9.19
CA ALA A 162 15.58 6.59 -10.38
C ALA A 162 14.67 6.12 -11.54
N PRO A 163 13.72 6.96 -12.01
CA PRO A 163 12.75 6.61 -13.06
C PRO A 163 13.33 6.85 -14.46
N ARG A 164 13.04 5.96 -15.42
CA ARG A 164 13.29 6.19 -16.85
C ARG A 164 11.97 6.46 -17.58
N LYS A 165 11.96 7.57 -18.34
CA LYS A 165 10.94 7.99 -19.31
C LYS A 165 11.53 7.88 -20.72
N ALA A 166 10.78 7.29 -21.65
CA ALA A 166 10.76 7.54 -23.11
C ALA A 166 9.61 6.66 -23.69
N ALA A 167 8.46 7.17 -24.14
CA ALA A 167 8.16 7.91 -25.38
C ALA A 167 7.96 7.01 -26.62
N ALA A 168 6.70 6.83 -27.02
CA ALA A 168 6.19 6.91 -28.41
C ALA A 168 4.67 6.60 -28.46
N PRO A 169 3.80 7.51 -28.92
CA PRO A 169 2.48 7.16 -29.45
C PRO A 169 2.54 7.05 -30.98
N ALA A 170 2.15 5.90 -31.52
CA ALA A 170 1.91 5.75 -32.95
C ALA A 170 0.48 6.18 -33.28
N ALA A 171 0.36 6.98 -34.33
CA ALA A 171 -0.84 7.63 -34.80
C ALA A 171 -1.77 6.70 -35.60
N ALA A 172 -3.06 7.05 -35.53
CA ALA A 172 -4.04 7.12 -36.61
C ALA A 172 -4.36 5.86 -37.44
N LYS A 173 -5.61 5.40 -37.29
CA LYS A 173 -6.49 5.14 -38.43
C LYS A 173 -7.94 5.46 -38.05
N GLU A 174 -8.39 6.62 -38.51
CA GLU A 174 -9.78 7.03 -38.56
C GLU A 174 -10.25 6.71 -39.99
N GLU A 175 -11.24 5.83 -40.10
CA GLU A 175 -11.97 5.57 -41.35
C GLU A 175 -13.44 5.49 -40.95
N ALA A 176 -14.07 6.65 -40.82
CA ALA A 176 -15.51 6.79 -40.63
C ALA A 176 -16.09 7.51 -41.85
N ALA A 177 -16.55 6.71 -42.81
CA ALA A 177 -17.42 7.17 -43.88
C ALA A 177 -18.81 7.44 -43.29
N ALA A 178 -19.24 8.71 -43.28
CA ALA A 178 -20.63 9.09 -43.10
C ALA A 178 -21.06 9.91 -44.32
N GLN A 179 -21.67 9.20 -45.28
CA GLN A 179 -22.47 9.79 -46.34
C GLN A 179 -23.71 10.42 -45.71
N VAL A 180 -23.90 11.73 -45.94
CA VAL A 180 -25.15 12.43 -45.66
C VAL A 180 -25.81 12.69 -47.02
N ASN A 181 -26.92 12.01 -47.28
CA ASN A 181 -27.77 12.26 -48.44
C ASN A 181 -28.66 13.51 -48.16
N PRO A 182 -28.79 14.47 -49.08
CA PRO A 182 -29.63 15.65 -48.89
C PRO A 182 -30.96 15.53 -49.65
N GLU A 183 -32.08 15.35 -48.95
CA GLU A 183 -33.41 15.63 -49.53
C GLU A 183 -34.37 16.16 -48.45
N ALA A 184 -34.69 17.45 -48.53
CA ALA A 184 -35.98 18.01 -48.11
C ALA A 184 -36.09 19.46 -48.61
N LYS A 185 -36.68 19.63 -49.80
CA LYS A 185 -37.60 20.74 -50.08
C LYS A 185 -38.58 20.34 -51.17
#